data_AF-A0A7Y3P304-F1
#
_entry.id   AF-A0A7Y3P304-F1
#
_cell.length_a   1.000
_cell.length_b   1.000
_cell.length_c   1.000
_cell.angle_alpha   90.00
_cell.angle_beta   90.00
_cell.angle_gamma   90.00
#
_symmetry.space_group_name_H-M   'P 1'
#
loop_
_entity.id
_entity.type
_entity.pdbx_description
1 polymer ?
#
loop_
_entity_poly.entity_id
_entity_poly.type
_entity_poly.pdbx_seq_one_letter_code
_entity_poly.pdbx_strand_id
1 'polypeptide(L)'
;MQINFKSWTPHIAAIIIFILVPLVYFLPALKGLAFHQPDIDNFLGASKEIWDFRNRFHKEPLWTNSIFCGMPAYQVSTEYPANLVQYLFHFLIYTIPFPAGIVFMYSLGFYLLLKVLKVDTRVAILGSFAYAFSSFFFIILAAGHNSEANAIAFMAPVIAGVILTYNGRLLSGGILTALALALELYAGHLQITYYLAIFLLVYALTRFIEAVVKKQISSFFKSSAVLAFAAILAVSTNITNLWLTYQYGKYSTRGKSELTLIHEKKTTGLDKSYATQWSYGVDETMTLLMPDFKGGASEPIGNSKALQGVDPQFQQAVAQSDKYYGDQPFTSGPVYAGAIVCFLALIGFFVIKGSFKWFLLFITFLSAALSWGKNPAPVLGTSVFDFFFNHVPGFNNFRSVSMILVLAELTLPLLAALAVDHFIKQQDFFNEKIKLRFFKKPVAGKKIYFTAFILTGGIAILCYLAPGAFSDFHKH
;
A
#
# COMPACT_ATOMS: atom_id res chain seq x y z
N MET A 1 22.23 -26.28 21.02
CA MET A 1 21.24 -26.41 19.93
C MET A 1 22.03 -26.47 18.62
N GLN A 2 22.14 -27.64 17.97
CA GLN A 2 22.89 -27.74 16.70
C GLN A 2 22.09 -27.06 15.60
N ILE A 3 22.63 -25.99 15.02
CA ILE A 3 22.00 -25.26 13.92
C ILE A 3 22.09 -26.14 12.66
N ASN A 4 20.96 -26.61 12.15
CA ASN A 4 20.91 -27.37 10.91
C ASN A 4 21.02 -26.42 9.71
N PHE A 5 22.22 -26.22 9.19
CA PHE A 5 22.47 -25.31 8.05
C PHE A 5 21.64 -25.64 6.81
N LYS A 6 21.24 -26.92 6.59
CA LYS A 6 20.40 -27.31 5.45
C LYS A 6 18.99 -26.72 5.51
N SER A 7 18.45 -26.42 6.69
CA SER A 7 17.13 -25.78 6.80
C SER A 7 17.14 -24.29 6.47
N TRP A 8 18.31 -23.66 6.47
CA TRP A 8 18.48 -22.23 6.18
C TRP A 8 18.76 -21.95 4.71
N THR A 9 19.27 -22.93 3.96
CA THR A 9 19.58 -22.80 2.53
C THR A 9 18.45 -22.16 1.70
N PRO A 10 17.17 -22.58 1.79
CA PRO A 10 16.12 -21.96 0.98
C PRO A 10 15.80 -20.52 1.39
N HIS A 11 16.07 -20.13 2.64
CA HIS A 11 15.89 -18.75 3.12
C HIS A 11 17.03 -17.84 2.67
N ILE A 12 18.27 -18.34 2.72
CA ILE A 12 19.45 -17.62 2.20
C ILE A 12 19.31 -17.42 0.69
N ALA A 13 18.90 -18.46 -0.04
CA ALA A 13 18.62 -18.36 -1.47
C ALA A 13 17.53 -17.31 -1.77
N ALA A 14 16.44 -17.28 -0.97
CA ALA A 14 15.40 -16.26 -1.11
C ALA A 14 15.97 -14.84 -0.94
N ILE A 15 16.77 -14.59 0.09
CA ILE A 15 17.40 -13.28 0.34
C ILE A 15 18.30 -12.88 -0.84
N ILE A 16 19.14 -13.79 -1.33
CA ILE A 16 20.00 -13.51 -2.50
C ILE A 16 19.15 -13.17 -3.72
N ILE A 17 18.08 -13.91 -3.97
CA ILE A 17 17.15 -13.65 -5.08
C ILE A 17 16.48 -12.27 -4.94
N PHE A 18 16.04 -11.90 -3.73
CA PHE A 18 15.44 -10.60 -3.46
C PHE A 18 16.42 -9.43 -3.61
N ILE A 19 17.73 -9.66 -3.53
CA ILE A 19 18.76 -8.66 -3.81
C ILE A 19 19.02 -8.59 -5.32
N LEU A 20 19.26 -9.74 -5.96
CA LEU A 20 19.67 -9.80 -7.36
C LEU A 20 18.58 -9.33 -8.32
N VAL A 21 17.31 -9.71 -8.12
CA VAL A 21 16.24 -9.38 -9.06
C VAL A 21 16.01 -7.86 -9.17
N PRO A 22 15.83 -7.11 -8.06
CA PRO A 22 15.75 -5.65 -8.14
C PRO A 22 17.02 -4.99 -8.70
N LEU A 23 18.21 -5.47 -8.34
CA LEU A 23 19.46 -4.92 -8.89
C LEU A 23 19.58 -5.09 -10.41
N VAL A 24 19.16 -6.23 -10.94
CA VAL A 24 19.12 -6.48 -12.38
C VAL A 24 18.05 -5.62 -13.04
N TYR A 25 16.87 -5.48 -12.42
CA TYR A 25 15.81 -4.62 -12.94
C TYR A 25 16.24 -3.15 -13.02
N PHE A 26 16.94 -2.67 -11.98
CA PHE A 26 17.49 -1.32 -11.91
C PHE A 26 18.98 -1.27 -12.26
N LEU A 27 19.43 -2.09 -13.23
CA LEU A 27 20.82 -2.07 -13.70
C LEU A 27 21.31 -0.65 -14.10
N PRO A 28 20.47 0.22 -14.72
CA PRO A 28 20.85 1.61 -14.96
C PRO A 28 21.26 2.38 -13.70
N ALA A 29 20.63 2.11 -12.55
CA ALA A 29 20.96 2.77 -11.28
C ALA A 29 22.38 2.45 -10.81
N LEU A 30 22.88 1.24 -11.10
CA LEU A 30 24.27 0.88 -10.81
C LEU A 30 25.29 1.62 -11.69
N LYS A 31 24.84 2.23 -12.79
CA LYS A 31 25.65 3.10 -13.65
C LYS A 31 25.57 4.58 -13.24
N GLY A 32 24.93 4.89 -12.10
CA GLY A 32 24.75 6.26 -11.62
C GLY A 32 23.57 7.00 -12.26
N LEU A 33 22.72 6.32 -13.03
CA LEU A 33 21.49 6.92 -13.56
C LEU A 33 20.39 6.89 -12.51
N ALA A 34 19.78 8.03 -12.20
CA ALA A 34 18.68 8.12 -11.25
C ALA A 34 17.40 8.60 -11.96
N PHE A 35 16.26 8.38 -11.31
CA PHE A 35 15.02 9.03 -11.71
C PHE A 35 15.15 10.54 -11.48
N HIS A 36 14.50 11.32 -12.35
CA HIS A 36 14.14 12.68 -12.00
C HIS A 36 12.94 12.60 -11.05
N GLN A 37 13.12 12.98 -9.79
CA GLN A 37 12.12 12.86 -8.73
C GLN A 37 11.68 14.25 -8.27
N PRO A 38 10.55 14.79 -8.80
CA PRO A 38 10.13 16.16 -8.51
C PRO A 38 9.99 16.48 -7.01
N ASP A 39 9.52 15.52 -6.21
CA ASP A 39 9.39 15.69 -4.76
C ASP A 39 10.75 15.84 -4.07
N ILE A 40 11.76 15.11 -4.54
CA ILE A 40 13.12 15.20 -4.01
C ILE A 40 13.77 16.52 -4.43
N ASP A 41 13.57 16.96 -5.67
CA ASP A 41 14.09 18.25 -6.15
C ASP A 41 13.48 19.41 -5.34
N ASN A 42 12.15 19.38 -5.11
CA ASN A 42 11.46 20.33 -4.26
C ASN A 42 11.98 20.31 -2.82
N PHE A 43 12.20 19.11 -2.25
CA PHE A 43 12.76 18.95 -0.92
C PHE A 43 14.18 19.52 -0.80
N LEU A 44 15.04 19.29 -1.80
CA LEU A 44 16.41 19.81 -1.82
C LEU A 44 16.40 21.35 -1.85
N GLY A 45 15.51 21.96 -2.63
CA GLY A 45 15.31 23.41 -2.61
C GLY A 45 14.83 23.93 -1.26
N ALA A 46 13.78 23.30 -0.71
CA ALA A 46 13.17 23.66 0.57
C ALA A 46 14.12 23.53 1.77
N SER A 47 15.02 22.54 1.77
CA SER A 47 15.92 22.22 2.88
C SER A 47 17.29 22.91 2.78
N LYS A 48 17.58 23.62 1.68
CA LYS A 48 18.93 24.13 1.39
C LYS A 48 19.48 25.06 2.46
N GLU A 49 18.70 26.06 2.91
CA GLU A 49 19.11 26.99 3.97
C GLU A 49 19.39 26.26 5.29
N ILE A 50 18.55 25.28 5.65
CA ILE A 50 18.71 24.47 6.85
C ILE A 50 20.04 23.71 6.80
N TRP A 51 20.33 23.07 5.66
CA TRP A 51 21.55 22.31 5.44
C TRP A 51 22.81 23.19 5.46
N ASP A 52 22.79 24.34 4.77
CA ASP A 52 23.91 25.29 4.75
C ASP A 52 24.19 25.86 6.14
N PHE A 53 23.14 26.19 6.90
CA PHE A 53 23.26 26.65 8.28
C PHE A 53 23.88 25.55 9.17
N ARG A 54 23.37 24.32 9.07
CA ARG A 54 23.88 23.17 9.85
C ARG A 54 25.36 22.93 9.59
N ASN A 55 25.80 22.98 8.33
CA ASN A 55 27.19 22.77 7.95
C ASN A 55 28.12 23.89 8.40
N ARG A 56 27.66 25.15 8.35
CA ARG A 56 28.48 26.31 8.70
C ARG A 56 28.62 26.51 10.20
N PHE A 57 27.54 26.30 10.95
CA PHE A 57 27.48 26.63 12.37
C PHE A 57 27.51 25.42 13.29
N HIS A 58 27.43 24.20 12.74
CA HIS A 58 27.36 22.95 13.49
C HIS A 58 26.24 22.95 14.53
N LYS A 59 25.11 23.58 14.17
CA LYS A 59 23.91 23.72 14.99
C LYS A 59 22.67 23.46 14.15
N GLU A 60 21.66 22.90 14.78
CA GLU A 60 20.39 22.58 14.14
C GLU A 60 19.48 23.80 14.07
N PRO A 61 19.14 24.34 12.88
CA PRO A 61 18.22 25.45 12.78
C PRO A 61 16.78 24.96 12.95
N LEU A 62 16.00 25.66 13.77
CA LEU A 62 14.58 25.34 14.02
C LEU A 62 13.63 26.23 13.22
N TRP A 63 14.17 27.11 12.38
CA TRP A 63 13.44 28.05 11.53
C TRP A 63 14.14 28.18 10.17
N THR A 64 13.38 28.30 9.09
CA THR A 64 13.86 28.60 7.74
C THR A 64 13.09 29.78 7.17
N ASN A 65 13.79 30.72 6.52
CA ASN A 65 13.20 31.86 5.84
C ASN A 65 12.92 31.59 4.35
N SER A 66 13.46 30.49 3.82
CA SER A 66 13.41 30.12 2.41
C SER A 66 12.02 29.70 1.92
N ILE A 67 11.11 29.36 2.83
CA ILE A 67 9.74 28.92 2.50
C ILE A 67 8.74 29.86 3.18
N PHE A 68 7.74 30.34 2.43
CA PHE A 68 6.63 31.17 2.91
C PHE A 68 7.04 32.39 3.75
N CYS A 69 8.17 33.02 3.44
CA CYS A 69 8.77 34.12 4.21
C CYS A 69 9.17 33.77 5.65
N GLY A 70 9.22 32.47 6.00
CA GLY A 70 9.49 32.01 7.35
C GLY A 70 8.56 30.89 7.79
N MET A 71 9.12 29.73 8.14
CA MET A 71 8.38 28.69 8.85
C MET A 71 9.28 27.85 9.77
N PRO A 72 8.71 27.14 10.76
CA PRO A 72 9.48 26.19 11.56
C PRO A 72 10.10 25.08 10.71
N ALA A 73 11.37 24.75 10.97
CA ALA A 73 12.15 23.77 10.20
C ALA A 73 11.78 22.30 10.51
N TYR A 74 11.01 22.06 11.59
CA TYR A 74 10.71 20.73 12.13
C TYR A 74 10.12 19.75 11.11
N GLN A 75 9.33 20.26 10.15
CA GLN A 75 8.67 19.48 9.09
C GLN A 75 9.40 19.56 7.75
N VAL A 76 10.59 20.17 7.72
CA VAL A 76 11.40 20.33 6.51
C VAL A 76 12.60 19.41 6.57
N SER A 77 13.56 19.65 7.46
CA SER A 77 14.81 18.87 7.47
C SER A 77 15.47 18.82 8.85
N THR A 78 14.71 19.03 9.94
CA THR A 78 15.29 18.98 11.28
C THR A 78 15.75 17.56 11.66
N GLU A 79 16.99 17.43 12.13
CA GLU A 79 17.57 16.15 12.56
C GLU A 79 17.38 15.90 14.07
N TYR A 80 17.02 14.66 14.43
CA TYR A 80 16.79 14.24 15.82
C TYR A 80 17.71 13.06 16.20
N PRO A 81 18.95 13.32 16.65
CA PRO A 81 19.99 12.30 16.77
C PRO A 81 19.73 11.25 17.87
N ALA A 82 18.82 11.53 18.80
CA ALA A 82 18.52 10.64 19.93
C ALA A 82 17.73 9.37 19.53
N ASN A 83 17.10 9.34 18.35
CA ASN A 83 16.29 8.20 17.93
C ASN A 83 17.17 7.08 17.36
N LEU A 84 17.49 6.08 18.19
CA LEU A 84 18.36 4.96 17.79
C LEU A 84 17.79 4.08 16.67
N VAL A 85 16.48 4.13 16.42
CA VAL A 85 15.84 3.41 15.30
C VAL A 85 16.43 3.82 13.96
N GLN A 86 16.93 5.07 13.86
CA GLN A 86 17.56 5.58 12.65
C GLN A 86 18.69 4.67 12.17
N TYR A 87 19.56 4.16 13.04
CA TYR A 87 20.71 3.38 12.60
C TYR A 87 20.28 2.07 11.91
N LEU A 88 19.28 1.40 12.48
CA LEU A 88 18.71 0.21 11.87
C LEU A 88 17.95 0.55 10.57
N PHE A 89 17.20 1.66 10.56
CA PHE A 89 16.51 2.10 9.36
C PHE A 89 17.49 2.37 8.21
N HIS A 90 18.57 3.11 8.47
CA HIS A 90 19.60 3.42 7.48
C HIS A 90 20.28 2.15 6.98
N PHE A 91 20.61 1.21 7.88
CA PHE A 91 21.16 -0.08 7.50
C PHE A 91 20.19 -0.87 6.60
N LEU A 92 18.91 -0.94 6.92
CA LEU A 92 17.95 -1.74 6.14
C LEU A 92 17.63 -1.11 4.79
N ILE A 93 17.46 0.21 4.72
CA ILE A 93 16.98 0.92 3.52
C ILE A 93 18.13 1.33 2.60
N TYR A 94 19.28 1.74 3.13
CA TYR A 94 20.36 2.36 2.34
C TYR A 94 21.57 1.45 2.07
N THR A 95 21.59 0.22 2.60
CA THR A 95 22.69 -0.73 2.28
C THR A 95 22.67 -1.15 0.82
N ILE A 96 21.49 -1.28 0.22
CA ILE A 96 21.33 -1.56 -1.21
C ILE A 96 20.96 -0.25 -1.91
N PRO A 97 21.61 0.09 -3.04
CA PRO A 97 21.34 1.34 -3.76
C PRO A 97 19.86 1.53 -4.07
N PHE A 98 19.39 2.78 -3.92
CA PHE A 98 18.07 3.19 -4.39
C PHE A 98 17.98 3.06 -5.92
N PRO A 99 16.84 2.64 -6.49
CA PRO A 99 15.58 2.21 -5.84
C PRO A 99 15.54 0.73 -5.44
N ALA A 100 16.56 -0.06 -5.82
CA ALA A 100 16.58 -1.51 -5.63
C ALA A 100 16.45 -1.91 -4.15
N GLY A 101 17.02 -1.13 -3.23
CA GLY A 101 16.94 -1.41 -1.79
C GLY A 101 15.51 -1.40 -1.23
N ILE A 102 14.65 -0.53 -1.73
CA ILE A 102 13.24 -0.46 -1.28
C ILE A 102 12.46 -1.67 -1.81
N VAL A 103 12.64 -2.04 -3.08
CA VAL A 103 11.98 -3.23 -3.66
C VAL A 103 12.46 -4.53 -3.02
N PHE A 104 13.74 -4.60 -2.63
CA PHE A 104 14.27 -5.66 -1.79
C PHE A 104 13.52 -5.73 -0.45
N MET A 105 13.32 -4.59 0.22
CA MET A 105 12.62 -4.55 1.51
C MET A 105 11.13 -4.92 1.39
N TYR A 106 10.43 -4.51 0.33
CA TYR A 106 9.08 -5.02 0.02
C TYR A 106 9.07 -6.55 -0.06
N SER A 107 10.01 -7.11 -0.83
CA SER A 107 10.11 -8.55 -1.06
C SER A 107 10.40 -9.33 0.22
N LEU A 108 11.39 -8.86 1.00
CA LEU A 108 11.80 -9.47 2.26
C LEU A 108 10.70 -9.38 3.32
N GLY A 109 10.05 -8.23 3.43
CA GLY A 109 8.97 -8.01 4.39
C GLY A 109 7.75 -8.88 4.11
N PHE A 110 7.35 -8.97 2.84
CA PHE A 110 6.25 -9.85 2.43
C PHE A 110 6.62 -11.34 2.57
N TYR A 111 7.89 -11.68 2.34
CA TYR A 111 8.39 -13.04 2.52
C TYR A 111 8.25 -13.48 3.98
N LEU A 112 8.66 -12.62 4.92
CA LEU A 112 8.52 -12.84 6.35
C LEU A 112 7.05 -13.09 6.73
N LEU A 113 6.13 -12.28 6.20
CA LEU A 113 4.68 -12.46 6.39
C LEU A 113 4.21 -13.84 5.88
N LEU A 114 4.57 -14.23 4.66
CA LEU A 114 4.21 -15.52 4.10
C LEU A 114 4.81 -16.69 4.90
N LYS A 115 6.03 -16.55 5.43
CA LYS A 115 6.63 -17.56 6.31
C LYS A 115 5.92 -17.67 7.66
N VAL A 116 5.47 -16.57 8.26
CA VAL A 116 4.62 -16.59 9.47
C VAL A 116 3.30 -17.33 9.20
N LEU A 117 2.75 -17.18 7.99
CA LEU A 117 1.55 -17.90 7.53
C LEU A 117 1.83 -19.35 7.10
N LYS A 118 3.07 -19.83 7.25
CA LYS A 118 3.50 -21.20 6.91
C LYS A 118 3.32 -21.56 5.43
N VAL A 119 3.43 -20.57 4.56
CA VAL A 119 3.46 -20.77 3.10
C VAL A 119 4.77 -21.45 2.70
N ASP A 120 4.70 -22.36 1.72
CA ASP A 120 5.87 -23.01 1.12
C ASP A 120 6.90 -21.96 0.67
N THR A 121 8.19 -22.26 0.82
CA THR A 121 9.24 -21.26 0.55
C THR A 121 9.28 -20.80 -0.92
N ARG A 122 9.00 -21.68 -1.87
CA ARG A 122 9.01 -21.32 -3.31
C ARG A 122 7.86 -20.38 -3.61
N VAL A 123 6.68 -20.68 -3.08
CA VAL A 123 5.49 -19.82 -3.18
C VAL A 123 5.71 -18.51 -2.45
N ALA A 124 6.39 -18.53 -1.30
CA ALA A 124 6.71 -17.32 -0.56
C ALA A 124 7.62 -16.38 -1.38
N ILE A 125 8.60 -16.91 -2.10
CA ILE A 125 9.45 -16.10 -3.00
C ILE A 125 8.61 -15.47 -4.12
N LEU A 126 7.77 -16.26 -4.79
CA LEU A 126 6.94 -15.77 -5.89
C LEU A 126 5.89 -14.74 -5.41
N GLY A 127 5.24 -15.01 -4.27
CA GLY A 127 4.26 -14.12 -3.66
C GLY A 127 4.88 -12.80 -3.21
N SER A 128 6.12 -12.82 -2.71
CA SER A 128 6.88 -11.61 -2.40
C SER A 128 7.11 -10.73 -3.62
N PHE A 129 7.46 -11.31 -4.77
CA PHE A 129 7.60 -10.53 -6.00
C PHE A 129 6.27 -10.03 -6.53
N ALA A 130 5.20 -10.83 -6.44
CA ALA A 130 3.85 -10.38 -6.80
C ALA A 130 3.42 -9.13 -6.01
N TYR A 131 3.82 -9.02 -4.74
CA TYR A 131 3.62 -7.81 -3.95
C TYR A 131 4.60 -6.69 -4.34
N ALA A 132 5.90 -6.97 -4.27
CA ALA A 132 6.94 -5.96 -4.44
C ALA A 132 6.96 -5.30 -5.82
N PHE A 133 6.44 -5.98 -6.86
CA PHE A 133 6.32 -5.48 -8.24
C PHE A 133 4.94 -4.95 -8.60
N SER A 134 4.09 -4.63 -7.62
CA SER A 134 2.85 -3.87 -7.86
C SER A 134 3.20 -2.50 -8.46
N SER A 135 2.50 -2.08 -9.51
CA SER A 135 2.92 -0.90 -10.29
C SER A 135 2.86 0.40 -9.48
N PHE A 136 1.91 0.54 -8.54
CA PHE A 136 1.81 1.70 -7.66
C PHE A 136 3.10 1.93 -6.88
N PHE A 137 3.77 0.85 -6.42
CA PHE A 137 5.03 0.98 -5.69
C PHE A 137 6.16 1.55 -6.55
N PHE A 138 6.11 1.36 -7.87
CA PHE A 138 7.08 1.93 -8.80
C PHE A 138 6.72 3.37 -9.16
N ILE A 139 5.42 3.66 -9.25
CA ILE A 139 4.89 5.01 -9.48
C ILE A 139 5.33 5.96 -8.36
N ILE A 140 5.16 5.57 -7.10
CA ILE A 140 5.57 6.41 -5.96
C ILE A 140 7.10 6.58 -5.88
N LEU A 141 7.87 5.57 -6.29
CA LEU A 141 9.33 5.65 -6.39
C LEU A 141 9.75 6.63 -7.49
N ALA A 142 9.09 6.61 -8.65
CA ALA A 142 9.39 7.55 -9.73
C ALA A 142 9.05 9.00 -9.34
N ALA A 143 7.95 9.22 -8.63
CA ALA A 143 7.54 10.55 -8.17
C ALA A 143 8.44 11.14 -7.07
N GLY A 144 9.12 10.31 -6.28
CA GLY A 144 9.91 10.75 -5.14
C GLY A 144 9.21 10.72 -3.80
N HIS A 145 8.06 10.03 -3.70
CA HIS A 145 7.36 9.77 -2.44
C HIS A 145 8.12 8.73 -1.57
N ASN A 146 9.41 8.98 -1.32
CA ASN A 146 10.31 8.02 -0.70
C ASN A 146 9.91 7.67 0.74
N SER A 147 9.37 8.63 1.50
CA SER A 147 8.81 8.36 2.84
C SER A 147 7.60 7.41 2.80
N GLU A 148 6.74 7.55 1.80
CA GLU A 148 5.61 6.64 1.56
C GLU A 148 6.13 5.23 1.23
N ALA A 149 7.05 5.14 0.26
CA ALA A 149 7.66 3.89 -0.16
C ALA A 149 8.34 3.16 1.01
N ASN A 150 9.08 3.90 1.85
CA ASN A 150 9.70 3.34 3.05
C ASN A 150 8.68 2.84 4.08
N ALA A 151 7.55 3.54 4.28
CA ALA A 151 6.51 3.09 5.20
C ALA A 151 5.86 1.78 4.71
N ILE A 152 5.58 1.69 3.40
CA ILE A 152 5.04 0.47 2.76
C ILE A 152 5.97 -0.73 2.98
N ALA A 153 7.29 -0.52 2.95
CA ALA A 153 8.29 -1.57 3.14
C ALA A 153 8.20 -2.28 4.51
N PHE A 154 7.68 -1.59 5.53
CA PHE A 154 7.53 -2.12 6.87
C PHE A 154 6.11 -2.59 7.20
N MET A 155 5.10 -2.36 6.34
CA MET A 155 3.73 -2.83 6.55
C MET A 155 3.65 -4.36 6.75
N ALA A 156 4.19 -5.14 5.80
CA ALA A 156 4.14 -6.59 5.88
C ALA A 156 4.89 -7.17 7.11
N PRO A 157 6.09 -6.67 7.47
CA PRO A 157 6.75 -7.01 8.75
C PRO A 157 5.90 -6.74 10.00
N VAL A 158 5.21 -5.59 10.08
CA VAL A 158 4.31 -5.28 11.21
C VAL A 158 3.18 -6.31 11.27
N ILE A 159 2.54 -6.59 10.13
CA ILE A 159 1.46 -7.58 10.03
C ILE A 159 1.97 -8.97 10.44
N ALA A 160 3.17 -9.35 10.01
CA ALA A 160 3.80 -10.62 10.37
C ALA A 160 3.98 -10.73 11.89
N GLY A 161 4.48 -9.69 12.57
CA GLY A 161 4.60 -9.64 14.03
C GLY A 161 3.26 -9.78 14.75
N VAL A 162 2.23 -9.08 14.27
CA VAL A 162 0.88 -9.13 14.85
C VAL A 162 0.27 -10.52 14.72
N ILE A 163 0.32 -11.12 13.53
CA ILE A 163 -0.16 -12.49 13.28
C ILE A 163 0.61 -13.50 14.14
N LEU A 164 1.94 -13.37 14.23
CA LEU A 164 2.79 -14.24 15.03
C LEU A 164 2.40 -14.19 16.52
N THR A 165 2.11 -12.99 17.04
CA THR A 165 1.66 -12.79 18.42
C THR A 165 0.30 -13.45 18.67
N TYR A 166 -0.69 -13.21 17.80
CA TYR A 166 -2.02 -13.84 17.91
C TYR A 166 -2.01 -15.35 17.67
N ASN A 167 -0.93 -15.90 17.10
CA ASN A 167 -0.68 -17.34 16.98
C ASN A 167 0.01 -17.93 18.23
N GLY A 168 0.16 -17.15 19.30
CA GLY A 168 0.66 -17.60 20.61
C GLY A 168 2.16 -17.38 20.82
N ARG A 169 2.90 -16.86 19.84
CA ARG A 169 4.32 -16.55 19.95
C ARG A 169 4.50 -15.12 20.50
N LEU A 170 4.13 -14.95 21.77
CA LEU A 170 3.98 -13.64 22.40
C LEU A 170 5.24 -12.78 22.33
N LEU A 171 6.38 -13.29 22.81
CA LEU A 171 7.62 -12.51 22.88
C LEU A 171 8.17 -12.18 21.49
N SER A 172 8.39 -13.19 20.64
CA SER A 172 8.96 -12.97 19.31
C SER A 172 8.03 -12.15 18.40
N GLY A 173 6.71 -12.36 18.50
CA GLY A 173 5.73 -11.57 17.76
C GLY A 173 5.64 -10.12 18.27
N GLY A 174 5.68 -9.92 19.58
CA GLY A 174 5.71 -8.60 20.20
C GLY A 174 6.97 -7.81 19.84
N ILE A 175 8.15 -8.43 19.90
CA ILE A 175 9.43 -7.81 19.49
C ILE A 175 9.39 -7.44 18.01
N LEU A 176 8.96 -8.36 17.13
CA LEU A 176 8.86 -8.08 15.71
C LEU A 176 7.89 -6.94 15.43
N THR A 177 6.72 -6.92 16.08
CA THR A 177 5.75 -5.82 15.95
C THR A 177 6.36 -4.50 16.41
N ALA A 178 6.98 -4.46 17.59
CA ALA A 178 7.55 -3.23 18.15
C ALA A 178 8.64 -2.66 17.24
N LEU A 179 9.56 -3.50 16.77
CA LEU A 179 10.66 -3.07 15.91
C LEU A 179 10.18 -2.64 14.53
N ALA A 180 9.33 -3.45 13.88
CA ALA A 180 8.81 -3.15 12.55
C ALA A 180 7.94 -1.88 12.57
N LEU A 181 7.11 -1.70 13.59
CA LEU A 181 6.27 -0.51 13.73
C LEU A 181 7.11 0.72 14.06
N ALA A 182 8.18 0.58 14.85
CA ALA A 182 9.10 1.68 15.10
C ALA A 182 9.79 2.15 13.81
N LEU A 183 10.19 1.24 12.93
CA LEU A 183 10.77 1.52 11.62
C LEU A 183 9.75 2.12 10.64
N GLU A 184 8.52 1.61 10.64
CA GLU A 184 7.43 2.16 9.83
C GLU A 184 7.09 3.59 10.23
N LEU A 185 6.97 3.87 11.53
CA LEU A 185 6.75 5.22 12.06
C LEU A 185 7.94 6.14 11.76
N TYR A 186 9.17 5.62 11.81
CA TYR A 186 10.37 6.38 11.47
C TYR A 186 10.41 6.79 9.99
N ALA A 187 9.81 6.00 9.08
CA ALA A 187 9.68 6.37 7.67
C ALA A 187 8.90 7.68 7.46
N GLY A 188 8.05 8.06 8.44
CA GLY A 188 7.48 9.39 8.53
C GLY A 188 6.23 9.64 7.68
N HIS A 189 5.56 8.58 7.19
CA HIS A 189 4.37 8.72 6.34
C HIS A 189 3.06 8.33 7.06
N LEU A 190 2.54 9.25 7.89
CA LEU A 190 1.39 9.01 8.77
C LEU A 190 0.12 8.47 8.09
N GLN A 191 -0.11 8.80 6.82
CA GLN A 191 -1.27 8.32 6.09
C GLN A 191 -1.19 6.81 5.81
N ILE A 192 0.00 6.27 5.51
CA ILE A 192 0.22 4.83 5.32
C ILE A 192 0.14 4.11 6.66
N THR A 193 0.74 4.68 7.71
CA THR A 193 0.60 4.20 9.10
C THR A 193 -0.86 4.09 9.52
N TYR A 194 -1.67 5.09 9.16
CA TYR A 194 -3.10 5.11 9.48
C TYR A 194 -3.87 3.99 8.73
N TYR A 195 -3.56 3.75 7.46
CA TYR A 195 -4.16 2.65 6.71
C TYR A 195 -3.72 1.27 7.24
N LEU A 196 -2.46 1.14 7.65
CA LEU A 196 -1.98 -0.04 8.36
C LEU A 196 -2.73 -0.22 9.69
N ALA A 197 -2.99 0.84 10.45
CA ALA A 197 -3.78 0.77 11.67
C ALA A 197 -5.22 0.29 11.40
N ILE A 198 -5.89 0.77 10.33
CA ILE A 198 -7.20 0.23 9.91
C ILE A 198 -7.11 -1.28 9.65
N PHE A 199 -6.11 -1.72 8.87
CA PHE A 199 -5.90 -3.14 8.59
C PHE A 199 -5.76 -3.95 9.89
N LEU A 200 -4.90 -3.50 10.81
CA LEU A 200 -4.63 -4.19 12.07
C LEU A 200 -5.84 -4.20 13.02
N LEU A 201 -6.63 -3.12 13.07
CA LEU A 201 -7.85 -3.04 13.87
C LEU A 201 -8.90 -4.04 13.36
N VAL A 202 -9.16 -4.06 12.06
CA VAL A 202 -10.09 -5.03 11.46
C VAL A 202 -9.58 -6.46 11.67
N TYR A 203 -8.27 -6.69 11.58
CA TYR A 203 -7.68 -8.01 11.88
C TYR A 203 -7.89 -8.39 13.36
N ALA A 204 -7.62 -7.47 14.29
CA ALA A 204 -7.83 -7.68 15.72
C ALA A 204 -9.31 -7.97 16.04
N LEU A 205 -10.25 -7.27 15.42
CA LEU A 205 -11.69 -7.55 15.52
C LEU A 205 -12.03 -8.95 15.00
N THR A 206 -11.45 -9.34 13.86
CA THR A 206 -11.61 -10.68 13.30
C THR A 206 -11.11 -11.76 14.29
N ARG A 207 -9.95 -11.53 14.91
CA ARG A 207 -9.37 -12.43 15.92
C ARG A 207 -10.16 -12.45 17.22
N PHE A 208 -10.75 -11.33 17.60
CA PHE A 208 -11.65 -11.24 18.75
C PHE A 208 -12.90 -12.10 18.53
N ILE A 209 -13.58 -11.96 17.38
CA ILE A 209 -14.75 -12.77 17.02
C ILE A 209 -14.40 -14.26 17.04
N GLU A 210 -13.25 -14.64 16.45
CA GLU A 210 -12.79 -16.03 16.49
C GLU A 210 -12.53 -16.53 17.93
N ALA A 211 -11.94 -15.70 18.78
CA ALA A 211 -11.64 -16.04 20.16
C ALA A 211 -12.92 -16.21 21.00
N VAL A 212 -13.95 -15.39 20.76
CA VAL A 212 -15.28 -15.56 21.39
C VAL A 212 -15.90 -16.89 20.96
N VAL A 213 -15.97 -17.15 19.64
CA VAL A 213 -16.57 -18.37 19.09
C VAL A 213 -15.84 -19.64 19.56
N LYS A 214 -14.50 -19.60 19.61
CA LYS A 214 -13.66 -20.73 20.04
C LYS A 214 -13.45 -20.81 21.57
N LYS A 215 -14.06 -19.92 22.35
CA LYS A 215 -13.89 -19.82 23.81
C LYS A 215 -12.43 -19.63 24.26
N GLN A 216 -11.64 -18.88 23.51
CA GLN A 216 -10.21 -18.60 23.74
C GLN A 216 -9.92 -17.13 24.09
N ILE A 217 -10.88 -16.45 24.74
CA ILE A 217 -10.83 -14.99 24.95
C ILE A 217 -9.62 -14.53 25.78
N SER A 218 -9.17 -15.34 26.75
CA SER A 218 -7.99 -15.03 27.57
C SER A 218 -6.71 -14.97 26.72
N SER A 219 -6.56 -15.88 25.74
CA SER A 219 -5.42 -15.86 24.84
C SER A 219 -5.42 -14.62 23.93
N PHE A 220 -6.61 -14.17 23.51
CA PHE A 220 -6.76 -12.94 22.75
C PHE A 220 -6.29 -11.74 23.55
N PHE A 221 -6.80 -11.54 24.78
CA PHE A 221 -6.41 -10.39 25.60
C PHE A 221 -4.93 -10.39 25.98
N LYS A 222 -4.34 -11.56 26.27
CA LYS A 222 -2.89 -11.67 26.49
C LYS A 222 -2.09 -11.22 25.26
N SER A 223 -2.49 -11.67 24.07
CA SER A 223 -1.83 -11.28 22.82
C SER A 223 -2.01 -9.79 22.54
N SER A 224 -3.23 -9.27 22.68
CA SER A 224 -3.55 -7.85 22.49
C SER A 224 -2.82 -6.95 23.48
N ALA A 225 -2.62 -7.37 24.73
CA ALA A 225 -1.84 -6.63 25.71
C ALA A 225 -0.35 -6.52 25.31
N VAL A 226 0.23 -7.60 24.79
CA VAL A 226 1.60 -7.60 24.27
C VAL A 226 1.72 -6.68 23.05
N LEU A 227 0.74 -6.72 22.14
CA LEU A 227 0.72 -5.82 20.97
C LEU A 227 0.51 -4.36 21.36
N ALA A 228 -0.33 -4.07 22.34
CA ALA A 228 -0.50 -2.73 22.87
C ALA A 228 0.81 -2.20 23.48
N PHE A 229 1.51 -3.03 24.25
CA PHE A 229 2.83 -2.67 24.78
C PHE A 229 3.86 -2.45 23.65
N ALA A 230 3.88 -3.31 22.63
CA ALA A 230 4.73 -3.14 21.46
C ALA A 230 4.45 -1.82 20.71
N ALA A 231 3.18 -1.44 20.56
CA ALA A 231 2.77 -0.18 19.95
C ALA A 231 3.21 1.03 20.79
N ILE A 232 3.06 0.96 22.12
CA ILE A 232 3.54 2.01 23.03
C ILE A 232 5.05 2.21 22.87
N LEU A 233 5.84 1.14 22.82
CA LEU A 233 7.28 1.23 22.60
C LEU A 233 7.62 1.89 21.25
N ALA A 234 6.98 1.45 20.17
CA ALA A 234 7.22 1.97 18.82
C ALA A 234 6.84 3.46 18.67
N VAL A 235 5.73 3.88 19.29
CA VAL A 235 5.30 5.28 19.34
C VAL A 235 6.24 6.10 20.20
N SER A 236 6.69 5.57 21.34
CA SER A 236 7.59 6.27 22.26
C SER A 236 8.94 6.58 21.62
N THR A 237 9.50 5.66 20.82
CA THR A 237 10.76 5.91 20.10
C THR A 237 10.64 6.99 19.03
N ASN A 238 9.43 7.20 18.48
CA ASN A 238 9.16 8.18 17.43
C ASN A 238 8.38 9.41 17.95
N ILE A 239 8.24 9.57 19.26
CA ILE A 239 7.32 10.54 19.86
C ILE A 239 7.68 11.98 19.46
N THR A 240 8.96 12.30 19.30
CA THR A 240 9.42 13.65 18.93
C THR A 240 8.80 14.10 17.61
N ASN A 241 8.88 13.29 16.56
CA ASN A 241 8.32 13.63 15.25
C ASN A 241 6.78 13.62 15.29
N LEU A 242 6.18 12.59 15.91
CA LEU A 242 4.73 12.45 15.99
C LEU A 242 4.07 13.61 16.73
N TRP A 243 4.66 14.01 17.86
CA TRP A 243 4.16 15.08 18.70
C TRP A 243 4.29 16.44 18.02
N LEU A 244 5.43 16.70 17.36
CA LEU A 244 5.62 17.93 16.57
C LEU A 244 4.65 18.00 15.39
N THR A 245 4.39 16.88 14.72
CA THR A 245 3.38 16.80 13.66
C THR A 245 1.99 17.06 14.19
N TYR A 246 1.63 16.50 15.35
CA TYR A 246 0.36 16.76 16.00
C TYR A 246 0.19 18.23 16.42
N GLN A 247 1.23 18.84 17.00
CA GLN A 247 1.20 20.24 17.39
C GLN A 247 1.10 21.16 16.17
N TYR A 248 2.00 20.98 15.20
CA TYR A 248 2.05 21.82 14.00
C TYR A 248 0.81 21.64 13.11
N GLY A 249 0.23 20.43 13.08
CA GLY A 249 -1.01 20.14 12.36
C GLY A 249 -2.16 21.07 12.73
N LYS A 250 -2.23 21.54 13.99
CA LYS A 250 -3.24 22.49 14.47
C LYS A 250 -3.11 23.89 13.86
N TYR A 251 -1.91 24.26 13.40
CA TYR A 251 -1.59 25.54 12.77
C TYR A 251 -1.47 25.43 11.25
N SER A 252 -1.85 24.28 10.68
CA SER A 252 -1.80 24.01 9.24
C SER A 252 -3.21 24.04 8.64
N THR A 253 -3.32 23.77 7.34
CA THR A 253 -4.61 23.56 6.64
C THR A 253 -5.44 22.40 7.20
N ARG A 254 -4.86 21.56 8.07
CA ARG A 254 -5.54 20.46 8.78
C ARG A 254 -6.08 20.89 10.16
N GLY A 255 -5.75 22.10 10.60
CA GLY A 255 -6.26 22.71 11.81
C GLY A 255 -7.59 23.41 11.56
N LYS A 256 -8.15 23.99 12.62
CA LYS A 256 -9.33 24.86 12.48
C LYS A 256 -8.89 26.20 11.88
N SER A 257 -9.59 26.67 10.85
CA SER A 257 -9.36 28.02 10.34
C SER A 257 -9.79 29.07 11.38
N GLU A 258 -8.89 30.01 11.68
CA GLU A 258 -9.18 31.22 12.46
C GLU A 258 -9.94 32.28 11.62
N LEU A 259 -9.81 32.21 10.28
CA LEU A 259 -10.49 33.10 9.35
C LEU A 259 -11.88 32.55 9.01
N THR A 260 -12.92 33.23 9.48
CA THR A 260 -14.29 33.04 9.01
C THR A 260 -14.59 33.97 7.85
N LEU A 261 -14.54 33.44 6.63
CA LEU A 261 -15.23 34.07 5.51
C LEU A 261 -16.74 33.82 5.70
N ILE A 262 -17.57 34.84 5.45
CA ILE A 262 -19.01 34.91 5.82
C ILE A 262 -19.85 33.73 5.27
N HIS A 263 -19.32 32.94 4.33
CA HIS A 263 -20.03 31.84 3.65
C HIS A 263 -19.31 30.47 3.68
N GLU A 264 -18.19 30.32 4.41
CA GLU A 264 -17.48 29.03 4.46
C GLU A 264 -17.81 28.22 5.72
N LYS A 265 -18.12 26.93 5.52
CA LYS A 265 -18.36 25.98 6.62
C LYS A 265 -17.05 25.71 7.35
N LYS A 266 -17.02 25.90 8.66
CA LYS A 266 -15.91 25.46 9.52
C LYS A 266 -15.77 23.93 9.46
N THR A 267 -14.65 23.44 8.94
CA THR A 267 -14.25 22.02 8.98
C THR A 267 -13.25 21.80 10.12
N THR A 268 -13.20 20.58 10.66
CA THR A 268 -12.27 20.18 11.75
C THR A 268 -11.01 19.47 11.23
N GLY A 269 -10.85 19.44 9.91
CA GLY A 269 -9.77 18.81 9.15
C GLY A 269 -9.74 19.42 7.75
N LEU A 270 -9.22 18.68 6.76
CA LEU A 270 -9.18 19.17 5.38
C LEU A 270 -10.60 19.38 4.81
N ASP A 271 -10.72 20.30 3.86
CA ASP A 271 -11.93 20.41 3.06
C ASP A 271 -12.17 19.14 2.26
N LYS A 272 -13.43 18.69 2.21
CA LYS A 272 -13.79 17.44 1.53
C LYS A 272 -13.41 17.46 0.04
N SER A 273 -13.58 18.59 -0.64
CA SER A 273 -13.18 18.76 -2.06
C SER A 273 -11.68 18.59 -2.26
N TYR A 274 -10.87 19.10 -1.34
CA TYR A 274 -9.42 18.96 -1.36
C TYR A 274 -8.99 17.52 -1.00
N ALA A 275 -9.63 16.92 0.00
CA ALA A 275 -9.38 15.54 0.41
C ALA A 275 -9.80 14.50 -0.64
N THR A 276 -10.74 14.85 -1.50
CA THR A 276 -11.23 13.97 -2.58
C THR A 276 -10.69 14.37 -3.94
N GLN A 277 -9.62 15.18 -3.99
CA GLN A 277 -9.03 15.64 -5.24
C GLN A 277 -8.48 14.47 -6.08
N TRP A 278 -7.82 13.50 -5.44
CA TRP A 278 -7.39 12.22 -6.05
C TRP A 278 -8.37 11.10 -5.69
N SER A 279 -9.64 11.28 -6.06
CA SER A 279 -10.63 10.21 -5.97
C SER A 279 -10.47 9.26 -7.15
N TYR A 280 -10.38 7.98 -6.85
CA TYR A 280 -10.21 6.93 -7.84
C TYR A 280 -11.53 6.65 -8.56
N GLY A 281 -11.51 6.50 -9.88
CA GLY A 281 -12.72 6.14 -10.61
C GLY A 281 -13.31 4.79 -10.14
N VAL A 282 -14.62 4.65 -10.17
CA VAL A 282 -15.25 3.36 -9.79
C VAL A 282 -14.84 2.27 -10.77
N ASP A 283 -14.87 2.60 -12.05
CA ASP A 283 -14.42 1.76 -13.15
C ASP A 283 -12.88 1.69 -13.26
N GLU A 284 -12.15 2.71 -12.78
CA GLU A 284 -10.69 2.64 -12.60
C GLU A 284 -10.25 1.45 -11.74
N THR A 285 -11.10 0.90 -10.86
CA THR A 285 -10.83 -0.35 -10.13
C THR A 285 -10.42 -1.51 -11.05
N MET A 286 -10.84 -1.49 -12.31
CA MET A 286 -10.38 -2.47 -13.30
C MET A 286 -8.88 -2.38 -13.61
N THR A 287 -8.20 -1.27 -13.28
CA THR A 287 -6.74 -1.18 -13.46
C THR A 287 -5.98 -2.15 -12.58
N LEU A 288 -6.57 -2.64 -11.48
CA LEU A 288 -5.99 -3.73 -10.68
C LEU A 288 -5.77 -5.00 -11.52
N LEU A 289 -6.67 -5.25 -12.49
CA LEU A 289 -6.66 -6.40 -13.40
C LEU A 289 -6.06 -6.08 -14.78
N MET A 290 -6.30 -4.88 -15.31
CA MET A 290 -5.95 -4.46 -16.67
C MET A 290 -5.24 -3.10 -16.63
N PRO A 291 -3.91 -3.03 -16.77
CA PRO A 291 -3.15 -1.82 -16.44
C PRO A 291 -3.64 -0.58 -17.19
N ASP A 292 -3.89 -0.68 -18.50
CA ASP A 292 -4.26 0.49 -19.31
C ASP A 292 -5.78 0.69 -19.45
N PHE A 293 -6.59 0.23 -18.48
CA PHE A 293 -8.07 0.35 -18.56
C PHE A 293 -8.58 1.80 -18.69
N LYS A 294 -7.80 2.77 -18.19
CA LYS A 294 -8.00 4.22 -18.38
C LYS A 294 -6.86 4.89 -19.13
N GLY A 295 -6.15 4.14 -19.99
CA GLY A 295 -5.09 4.68 -20.85
C GLY A 295 -3.70 4.82 -20.22
N GLY A 296 -3.53 4.46 -18.95
CA GLY A 296 -2.22 4.41 -18.29
C GLY A 296 -1.83 5.74 -17.65
N ALA A 297 -0.59 6.17 -17.86
CA ALA A 297 -0.08 7.44 -17.34
C ALA A 297 -0.60 8.65 -18.14
N SER A 298 -0.69 9.81 -17.48
CA SER A 298 -0.97 11.12 -18.08
C SER A 298 0.20 11.58 -18.93
N GLU A 299 0.29 11.01 -20.13
CA GLU A 299 1.24 11.37 -21.16
C GLU A 299 0.49 11.68 -22.46
N PRO A 300 1.06 12.51 -23.36
CA PRO A 300 0.45 12.75 -24.67
C PRO A 300 0.22 11.44 -25.44
N ILE A 301 -0.95 11.31 -26.08
CA ILE A 301 -1.29 10.18 -26.96
C ILE A 301 -0.19 9.95 -28.02
N GLY A 302 0.39 11.04 -28.52
CA GLY A 302 1.49 11.03 -29.47
C GLY A 302 1.12 10.34 -30.78
N ASN A 303 2.13 9.98 -31.57
CA ASN A 303 1.95 9.28 -32.85
C ASN A 303 1.60 7.80 -32.65
N SER A 304 0.39 7.54 -32.15
CA SER A 304 -0.12 6.20 -31.90
C SER A 304 -1.13 5.76 -32.97
N LYS A 305 -1.39 4.45 -33.04
CA LYS A 305 -2.45 3.89 -33.90
C LYS A 305 -3.84 4.45 -33.58
N ALA A 306 -4.05 4.99 -32.37
CA ALA A 306 -5.31 5.60 -31.98
C ALA A 306 -5.68 6.82 -32.85
N LEU A 307 -4.69 7.50 -33.44
CA LEU A 307 -4.92 8.67 -34.31
C LEU A 307 -5.46 8.30 -35.69
N GLN A 308 -5.40 7.02 -36.11
CA GLN A 308 -5.85 6.61 -37.45
C GLN A 308 -7.36 6.79 -37.67
N GLY A 309 -8.15 6.79 -36.59
CA GLY A 309 -9.59 7.04 -36.63
C GLY A 309 -9.98 8.50 -36.38
N VAL A 310 -9.01 9.40 -36.17
CA VAL A 310 -9.23 10.82 -35.90
C VAL A 310 -9.17 11.60 -37.21
N ASP A 311 -10.12 12.52 -37.40
CA ASP A 311 -10.14 13.45 -38.53
C ASP A 311 -8.78 14.15 -38.65
N PRO A 312 -8.14 14.15 -39.84
CA PRO A 312 -6.83 14.78 -40.08
C PRO A 312 -6.69 16.20 -39.53
N GLN A 313 -7.78 16.98 -39.49
CA GLN A 313 -7.75 18.35 -38.98
C GLN A 313 -7.53 18.42 -37.46
N PHE A 314 -7.97 17.41 -36.71
CA PHE A 314 -7.86 17.34 -35.25
C PHE A 314 -6.74 16.43 -34.77
N GLN A 315 -6.06 15.70 -35.67
CA GLN A 315 -5.01 14.75 -35.30
C GLN A 315 -3.91 15.36 -34.43
N GLN A 316 -3.44 16.57 -34.75
CA GLN A 316 -2.40 17.23 -33.96
C GLN A 316 -2.90 17.61 -32.56
N ALA A 317 -4.14 18.08 -32.43
CA ALA A 317 -4.73 18.43 -31.14
C ALA A 317 -4.96 17.18 -30.27
N VAL A 318 -5.47 16.11 -30.86
CA VAL A 318 -5.68 14.83 -30.16
C VAL A 318 -4.34 14.17 -29.79
N ALA A 319 -3.31 14.30 -30.62
CA ALA A 319 -1.97 13.78 -30.30
C ALA A 319 -1.35 14.41 -29.05
N GLN A 320 -1.72 15.67 -28.74
CA GLN A 320 -1.27 16.39 -27.55
C GLN A 320 -2.18 16.18 -26.33
N SER A 321 -3.33 15.52 -26.50
CA SER A 321 -4.22 15.19 -25.39
C SER A 321 -3.65 14.05 -24.57
N ASP A 322 -3.99 14.00 -23.29
CA ASP A 322 -3.53 12.94 -22.40
C ASP A 322 -4.12 11.58 -22.77
N LYS A 323 -3.29 10.52 -22.68
CA LYS A 323 -3.73 9.13 -22.77
C LYS A 323 -4.63 8.76 -21.61
N TYR A 324 -4.40 9.34 -20.43
CA TYR A 324 -5.21 9.11 -19.24
C TYR A 324 -6.52 9.88 -19.34
N TYR A 325 -7.64 9.18 -19.18
CA TYR A 325 -9.00 9.75 -19.27
C TYR A 325 -9.88 9.31 -18.08
N GLY A 326 -9.26 9.10 -16.92
CA GLY A 326 -9.95 8.76 -15.69
C GLY A 326 -10.40 9.98 -14.87
N ASP A 327 -10.91 9.71 -13.67
CA ASP A 327 -11.52 10.71 -12.76
C ASP A 327 -10.48 11.50 -11.93
N GLN A 328 -9.21 11.07 -11.92
CA GLN A 328 -8.14 11.78 -11.21
C GLN A 328 -7.63 12.98 -12.03
N PRO A 329 -7.00 13.99 -11.41
CA PRO A 329 -6.47 15.14 -12.15
C PRO A 329 -5.35 14.76 -13.13
N PHE A 330 -4.51 13.81 -12.72
CA PHE A 330 -3.47 13.18 -13.52
C PHE A 330 -3.03 11.91 -12.79
N THR A 331 -2.33 11.02 -13.50
CA THR A 331 -1.65 9.87 -12.87
C THR A 331 -0.31 9.58 -13.53
N SER A 332 0.66 9.12 -12.77
CA SER A 332 1.95 8.63 -13.28
C SER A 332 1.90 7.16 -13.71
N GLY A 333 0.73 6.52 -13.58
CA GLY A 333 0.47 5.18 -14.08
C GLY A 333 -0.71 4.50 -13.38
N PRO A 334 -1.07 3.27 -13.80
CA PRO A 334 -2.18 2.57 -13.20
C PRO A 334 -1.82 1.95 -11.84
N VAL A 335 -2.83 1.77 -11.00
CA VAL A 335 -2.74 0.93 -9.79
C VAL A 335 -3.03 -0.52 -10.24
N TYR A 336 -2.00 -1.22 -10.72
CA TYR A 336 -2.06 -2.56 -11.29
C TYR A 336 -1.42 -3.59 -10.35
N ALA A 337 -2.27 -4.52 -9.90
CA ALA A 337 -1.89 -5.58 -8.97
C ALA A 337 -1.42 -6.87 -9.68
N GLY A 338 -1.68 -6.99 -10.99
CA GLY A 338 -1.32 -8.17 -11.78
C GLY A 338 -2.53 -9.02 -12.18
N ALA A 339 -2.74 -9.26 -13.48
CA ALA A 339 -3.86 -10.06 -13.97
C ALA A 339 -3.85 -11.50 -13.41
N ILE A 340 -2.67 -12.12 -13.37
CA ILE A 340 -2.45 -13.44 -12.77
C ILE A 340 -2.71 -13.39 -11.25
N VAL A 341 -2.30 -12.31 -10.58
CA VAL A 341 -2.51 -12.13 -9.13
C VAL A 341 -4.00 -12.02 -8.84
N CYS A 342 -4.76 -11.21 -9.56
CA CYS A 342 -6.21 -11.11 -9.41
C CYS A 342 -6.92 -12.45 -9.64
N PHE A 343 -6.52 -13.19 -10.69
CA PHE A 343 -7.03 -14.54 -10.96
C PHE A 343 -6.77 -15.50 -9.80
N LEU A 344 -5.52 -15.57 -9.31
CA LEU A 344 -5.14 -16.44 -8.20
C LEU A 344 -5.78 -16.00 -6.88
N ALA A 345 -5.90 -14.70 -6.62
CA ALA A 345 -6.56 -14.16 -5.44
C ALA A 345 -8.04 -14.55 -5.38
N LEU A 346 -8.72 -14.52 -6.53
CA LEU A 346 -10.10 -14.96 -6.66
C LEU A 346 -10.24 -16.46 -6.35
N ILE A 347 -9.29 -17.30 -6.79
CA ILE A 347 -9.26 -18.71 -6.36
C ILE A 347 -9.00 -18.82 -4.86
N GLY A 348 -8.03 -18.06 -4.33
CA GLY A 348 -7.68 -18.03 -2.91
C GLY A 348 -8.89 -17.76 -2.04
N PHE A 349 -9.77 -16.84 -2.45
CA PHE A 349 -11.02 -16.59 -1.77
C PHE A 349 -11.90 -17.85 -1.62
N PHE A 350 -12.04 -18.67 -2.66
CA PHE A 350 -12.86 -19.88 -2.57
C PHE A 350 -12.20 -20.98 -1.75
N VAL A 351 -10.89 -21.13 -1.89
CA VAL A 351 -10.12 -22.28 -1.40
C VAL A 351 -9.67 -22.11 0.06
N ILE A 352 -9.25 -20.91 0.45
CA ILE A 352 -8.75 -20.64 1.81
C ILE A 352 -9.89 -20.85 2.81
N LYS A 353 -9.59 -21.55 3.92
CA LYS A 353 -10.58 -21.84 4.97
C LYS A 353 -10.50 -20.82 6.10
N GLY A 354 -11.63 -20.64 6.78
CA GLY A 354 -11.70 -19.84 8.00
C GLY A 354 -11.93 -18.34 7.80
N SER A 355 -11.71 -17.62 8.88
CA SER A 355 -11.99 -16.19 9.05
C SER A 355 -11.05 -15.29 8.25
N PHE A 356 -9.81 -15.75 8.06
CA PHE A 356 -8.74 -14.94 7.47
C PHE A 356 -9.04 -14.47 6.05
N LYS A 357 -9.63 -15.31 5.19
CA LYS A 357 -10.01 -14.89 3.84
C LYS A 357 -11.09 -13.82 3.80
N TRP A 358 -12.02 -13.84 4.76
CA TRP A 358 -13.11 -12.87 4.86
C TRP A 358 -12.58 -11.52 5.30
N PHE A 359 -11.63 -11.54 6.23
CA PHE A 359 -10.86 -10.37 6.61
C PHE A 359 -10.12 -9.74 5.41
N LEU A 360 -9.34 -10.55 4.66
CA LEU A 360 -8.59 -10.03 3.52
C LEU A 360 -9.51 -9.44 2.45
N LEU A 361 -10.59 -10.15 2.09
CA LEU A 361 -11.59 -9.62 1.17
C LEU A 361 -12.22 -8.33 1.67
N PHE A 362 -12.64 -8.29 2.92
CA PHE A 362 -13.26 -7.10 3.49
C PHE A 362 -12.32 -5.90 3.38
N ILE A 363 -11.03 -6.08 3.66
CA ILE A 363 -10.03 -5.03 3.48
C ILE A 363 -9.89 -4.63 2.01
N THR A 364 -9.77 -5.59 1.07
CA THR A 364 -9.67 -5.27 -0.36
C THR A 364 -10.85 -4.43 -0.85
N PHE A 365 -12.08 -4.82 -0.46
CA PHE A 365 -13.29 -4.09 -0.82
C PHE A 365 -13.39 -2.74 -0.09
N LEU A 366 -13.02 -2.69 1.19
CA LEU A 366 -13.03 -1.44 1.97
C LEU A 366 -12.04 -0.43 1.38
N SER A 367 -10.84 -0.85 0.99
CA SER A 367 -9.88 0.04 0.33
C SER A 367 -10.39 0.54 -1.01
N ALA A 368 -10.99 -0.33 -1.84
CA ALA A 368 -11.59 0.10 -3.10
C ALA A 368 -12.71 1.12 -2.85
N ALA A 369 -13.63 0.81 -1.93
CA ALA A 369 -14.77 1.68 -1.60
C ALA A 369 -14.34 3.06 -1.08
N LEU A 370 -13.31 3.11 -0.22
CA LEU A 370 -12.76 4.36 0.30
C LEU A 370 -11.95 5.13 -0.74
N SER A 371 -11.28 4.44 -1.66
CA SER A 371 -10.50 5.08 -2.73
C SER A 371 -11.37 5.86 -3.71
N TRP A 372 -12.64 5.48 -3.87
CA TRP A 372 -13.56 6.14 -4.79
C TRP A 372 -13.93 7.57 -4.36
N GLY A 373 -13.74 7.93 -3.09
CA GLY A 373 -13.88 9.30 -2.60
C GLY A 373 -15.20 9.96 -3.00
N LYS A 374 -15.11 11.02 -3.84
CA LYS A 374 -16.27 11.80 -4.32
C LYS A 374 -17.04 11.14 -5.48
N ASN A 375 -16.47 10.13 -6.13
CA ASN A 375 -17.06 9.57 -7.34
C ASN A 375 -18.37 8.82 -7.00
N PRO A 376 -19.42 8.96 -7.82
CA PRO A 376 -20.71 8.35 -7.57
C PRO A 376 -20.60 6.83 -7.75
N ALA A 377 -20.39 6.13 -6.64
CA ALA A 377 -20.33 4.69 -6.59
C ALA A 377 -21.73 4.10 -6.35
N PRO A 378 -21.94 2.79 -6.58
CA PRO A 378 -23.13 2.10 -6.07
C PRO A 378 -23.30 2.41 -4.57
N VAL A 379 -24.54 2.36 -4.05
CA VAL A 379 -24.98 2.82 -2.71
C VAL A 379 -24.01 2.61 -1.54
N LEU A 380 -23.09 1.63 -1.62
CA LEU A 380 -22.07 1.36 -0.61
C LEU A 380 -20.81 2.25 -0.67
N GLY A 381 -20.39 2.78 -1.82
CA GLY A 381 -19.07 3.43 -1.94
C GLY A 381 -19.01 4.84 -1.35
N THR A 382 -19.74 5.79 -1.94
CA THR A 382 -19.76 7.19 -1.50
C THR A 382 -20.25 7.33 -0.05
N SER A 383 -21.21 6.50 0.37
CA SER A 383 -21.69 6.46 1.75
C SER A 383 -20.66 5.93 2.76
N VAL A 384 -19.80 4.97 2.36
CA VAL A 384 -18.72 4.48 3.22
C VAL A 384 -17.62 5.54 3.34
N PHE A 385 -17.22 6.19 2.25
CA PHE A 385 -16.27 7.31 2.32
C PHE A 385 -16.78 8.42 3.25
N ASP A 386 -18.03 8.85 3.07
CA ASP A 386 -18.61 9.92 3.88
C ASP A 386 -18.75 9.54 5.35
N PHE A 387 -19.04 8.28 5.65
CA PHE A 387 -19.01 7.79 7.02
C PHE A 387 -17.61 7.94 7.62
N PHE A 388 -16.57 7.48 6.92
CA PHE A 388 -15.18 7.57 7.38
C PHE A 388 -14.74 9.03 7.53
N PHE A 389 -14.99 9.85 6.53
CA PHE A 389 -14.60 11.27 6.52
C PHE A 389 -15.24 12.06 7.66
N ASN A 390 -16.52 11.82 7.95
CA ASN A 390 -17.24 12.60 8.96
C ASN A 390 -17.14 12.04 10.38
N HIS A 391 -16.90 10.72 10.56
CA HIS A 391 -17.02 10.07 11.86
C HIS A 391 -15.77 9.32 12.33
N VAL A 392 -14.87 8.89 11.43
CA VAL A 392 -13.70 8.11 11.84
C VAL A 392 -12.56 9.07 12.22
N PRO A 393 -12.05 9.02 13.46
CA PRO A 393 -11.08 9.98 13.95
C PRO A 393 -9.82 10.06 13.08
N GLY A 394 -9.45 11.27 12.68
CA GLY A 394 -8.23 11.56 11.92
C GLY A 394 -8.30 11.24 10.43
N PHE A 395 -9.35 10.57 9.93
CA PHE A 395 -9.46 10.23 8.51
C PHE A 395 -9.55 11.48 7.61
N ASN A 396 -10.21 12.54 8.09
CA ASN A 396 -10.35 13.81 7.39
C ASN A 396 -9.06 14.67 7.32
N ASN A 397 -7.91 14.17 7.79
CA ASN A 397 -6.63 14.86 7.70
C ASN A 397 -5.81 14.50 6.44
N PHE A 398 -6.31 13.58 5.62
CA PHE A 398 -5.60 12.99 4.48
C PHE A 398 -6.15 13.49 3.14
N ARG A 399 -5.25 13.78 2.19
CA ARG A 399 -5.55 14.48 0.94
C ARG A 399 -5.82 13.56 -0.26
N SER A 400 -5.12 12.43 -0.34
CA SER A 400 -5.19 11.53 -1.50
C SER A 400 -5.81 10.20 -1.08
N VAL A 401 -7.11 10.07 -1.33
CA VAL A 401 -7.89 8.92 -0.87
C VAL A 401 -7.57 7.64 -1.64
N SER A 402 -7.07 7.75 -2.87
CA SER A 402 -6.62 6.62 -3.68
C SER A 402 -5.45 5.85 -3.05
N MET A 403 -4.63 6.49 -2.22
CA MET A 403 -3.49 5.85 -1.53
C MET A 403 -3.91 4.66 -0.65
N ILE A 404 -5.18 4.59 -0.21
CA ILE A 404 -5.66 3.44 0.57
C ILE A 404 -5.63 2.12 -0.22
N LEU A 405 -5.53 2.18 -1.56
CA LEU A 405 -5.37 1.01 -2.43
C LEU A 405 -4.09 0.21 -2.16
N VAL A 406 -3.12 0.78 -1.43
CA VAL A 406 -1.99 0.02 -0.87
C VAL A 406 -2.44 -1.23 -0.10
N LEU A 407 -3.63 -1.19 0.54
CA LEU A 407 -4.22 -2.33 1.22
C LEU A 407 -4.75 -3.39 0.23
N ALA A 408 -5.31 -2.98 -0.91
CA ALA A 408 -5.70 -3.90 -1.98
C ALA A 408 -4.45 -4.57 -2.58
N GLU A 409 -3.41 -3.80 -2.85
CA GLU A 409 -2.12 -4.28 -3.36
C GLU A 409 -1.37 -5.17 -2.35
N LEU A 410 -1.66 -5.07 -1.06
CA LEU A 410 -1.16 -6.02 -0.06
C LEU A 410 -2.01 -7.30 -0.01
N THR A 411 -3.33 -7.15 0.01
CA THR A 411 -4.27 -8.28 0.23
C THR A 411 -4.41 -9.19 -0.98
N LEU A 412 -4.36 -8.66 -2.20
CA LEU A 412 -4.49 -9.44 -3.44
C LEU A 412 -3.30 -10.41 -3.64
N PRO A 413 -2.02 -9.98 -3.62
CA PRO A 413 -0.88 -10.89 -3.65
C PRO A 413 -0.88 -11.90 -2.49
N LEU A 414 -1.39 -11.50 -1.32
CA LEU A 414 -1.46 -12.40 -0.17
C LEU A 414 -2.45 -13.54 -0.40
N LEU A 415 -3.66 -13.21 -0.90
CA LEU A 415 -4.65 -14.21 -1.30
C LEU A 415 -4.12 -15.10 -2.42
N ALA A 416 -3.44 -14.53 -3.42
CA ALA A 416 -2.85 -15.26 -4.53
C ALA A 416 -1.78 -16.26 -4.06
N ALA A 417 -0.85 -15.82 -3.19
CA ALA A 417 0.18 -16.69 -2.64
C ALA A 417 -0.42 -17.84 -1.83
N LEU A 418 -1.44 -17.56 -1.01
CA LEU A 418 -2.15 -18.61 -0.25
C LEU A 418 -2.91 -19.59 -1.16
N ALA A 419 -3.42 -19.15 -2.31
CA ALA A 419 -4.06 -20.02 -3.30
C ALA A 419 -3.04 -21.00 -3.90
N VAL A 420 -1.88 -20.48 -4.33
CA VAL A 420 -0.79 -21.29 -4.90
C VAL A 420 -0.22 -22.26 -3.86
N ASP A 421 -0.07 -21.82 -2.61
CA ASP A 421 0.36 -22.68 -1.50
C ASP A 421 -0.60 -23.85 -1.29
N HIS A 422 -1.91 -23.60 -1.39
CA HIS A 422 -2.91 -24.66 -1.33
C HIS A 422 -2.78 -25.63 -2.51
N PHE A 423 -2.55 -25.14 -3.74
CA PHE A 423 -2.34 -26.01 -4.90
C PHE A 423 -1.14 -26.95 -4.74
N ILE A 424 -0.03 -26.45 -4.20
CA ILE A 424 1.17 -27.28 -4.00
C ILE A 424 0.94 -28.32 -2.91
N LYS A 425 0.18 -27.95 -1.87
CA LYS A 425 -0.11 -28.85 -0.75
C LYS A 425 -1.21 -29.87 -1.06
N GLN A 426 -2.09 -29.59 -2.02
CA GLN A 426 -3.19 -30.46 -2.41
C GLN A 426 -2.89 -31.20 -3.72
N GLN A 427 -2.58 -32.49 -3.61
CA GLN A 427 -2.14 -33.32 -4.76
C GLN A 427 -3.19 -33.46 -5.89
N ASP A 428 -4.48 -33.38 -5.58
CA ASP A 428 -5.56 -33.42 -6.57
C ASP A 428 -6.56 -32.28 -6.34
N PHE A 429 -6.10 -31.05 -6.59
CA PHE A 429 -6.94 -29.86 -6.47
C PHE A 429 -8.17 -29.94 -7.38
N PHE A 430 -8.03 -30.41 -8.61
CA PHE A 430 -9.11 -30.36 -9.60
C PHE A 430 -10.32 -31.23 -9.20
N ASN A 431 -10.09 -32.35 -8.52
CA ASN A 431 -11.15 -33.20 -7.98
C ASN A 431 -11.46 -32.91 -6.50
N GLU A 432 -10.76 -31.97 -5.85
CA GLU A 432 -11.01 -31.59 -4.46
C GLU A 432 -12.45 -31.08 -4.31
N LYS A 433 -13.17 -31.65 -3.34
CA LYS A 433 -14.53 -31.23 -2.97
C LYS A 433 -14.46 -30.11 -1.95
N ILE A 434 -14.52 -28.87 -2.42
CA ILE A 434 -14.42 -27.67 -1.57
C ILE A 434 -15.80 -27.29 -1.07
N LYS A 435 -15.99 -27.29 0.25
CA LYS A 435 -17.23 -26.84 0.89
C LYS A 435 -17.25 -25.32 0.97
N LEU A 436 -18.05 -24.68 0.13
CA LEU A 436 -18.31 -23.25 0.18
C LEU A 436 -19.42 -22.95 1.18
N ARG A 437 -19.32 -21.84 1.92
CA ARG A 437 -20.26 -21.50 3.00
C ARG A 437 -21.68 -21.20 2.47
N PHE A 438 -21.80 -20.70 1.25
CA PHE A 438 -23.08 -20.36 0.61
C PHE A 438 -23.71 -21.51 -0.16
N PHE A 439 -22.97 -22.57 -0.46
CA PHE A 439 -23.47 -23.70 -1.23
C PHE A 439 -23.66 -24.92 -0.34
N LYS A 440 -24.85 -25.53 -0.41
CA LYS A 440 -25.16 -26.77 0.33
C LYS A 440 -24.29 -27.95 -0.13
N LYS A 441 -23.96 -28.01 -1.42
CA LYS A 441 -23.12 -29.06 -2.01
C LYS A 441 -21.68 -28.56 -2.19
N PRO A 442 -20.66 -29.41 -1.94
CA PRO A 442 -19.29 -29.05 -2.23
C PRO A 442 -19.09 -28.84 -3.73
N VAL A 443 -18.22 -27.90 -4.08
CA VAL A 443 -17.88 -27.55 -5.44
C VAL A 443 -16.50 -28.13 -5.75
N ALA A 444 -16.35 -28.76 -6.92
CA ALA A 444 -15.07 -29.31 -7.36
C ALA A 444 -14.06 -28.17 -7.64
N GLY A 445 -12.78 -28.36 -7.31
CA GLY A 445 -11.74 -27.37 -7.57
C GLY A 445 -11.65 -26.96 -9.05
N LYS A 446 -11.90 -27.90 -9.98
CA LYS A 446 -12.04 -27.60 -11.42
C LYS A 446 -13.08 -26.53 -11.71
N LYS A 447 -14.25 -26.60 -11.08
CA LYS A 447 -15.30 -25.57 -11.26
C LYS A 447 -14.84 -24.22 -10.72
N ILE A 448 -14.19 -24.18 -9.55
CA ILE A 448 -13.65 -22.94 -8.97
C ILE A 448 -12.60 -22.31 -9.91
N TYR A 449 -11.68 -23.12 -10.43
CA TYR A 449 -10.67 -22.65 -11.39
C TYR A 449 -11.32 -22.02 -12.63
N PHE A 450 -12.25 -22.72 -13.28
CA PHE A 450 -12.92 -22.19 -14.47
C PHE A 450 -13.78 -20.97 -14.15
N THR A 451 -14.47 -20.93 -13.01
CA THR A 451 -15.21 -19.74 -12.58
C THR A 451 -14.29 -18.56 -12.39
N ALA A 452 -13.14 -18.72 -11.73
CA ALA A 452 -12.18 -17.64 -11.58
C ALA A 452 -11.60 -17.18 -12.93
N PHE A 453 -11.34 -18.12 -13.84
CA PHE A 453 -10.83 -17.84 -15.17
C PHE A 453 -11.86 -17.06 -16.02
N ILE A 454 -13.12 -17.47 -15.99
CA ILE A 454 -14.21 -16.77 -16.68
C ILE A 454 -14.42 -15.37 -16.08
N LEU A 455 -14.39 -15.23 -14.76
CA LEU A 455 -14.60 -13.93 -14.12
C LEU A 455 -13.46 -12.94 -14.36
N THR A 456 -12.22 -13.40 -14.47
CA THR A 456 -11.08 -12.50 -14.72
C THR A 456 -10.77 -12.38 -16.21
N GLY A 457 -10.47 -13.49 -16.87
CA GLY A 457 -10.17 -13.53 -18.30
C GLY A 457 -11.39 -13.22 -19.17
N GLY A 458 -12.59 -13.68 -18.80
CA GLY A 458 -13.80 -13.37 -19.56
C GLY A 458 -14.17 -11.89 -19.51
N ILE A 459 -14.06 -11.24 -18.34
CA ILE A 459 -14.23 -9.79 -18.24
C ILE A 459 -13.18 -9.05 -19.08
N ALA A 460 -11.91 -9.46 -19.00
CA ALA A 460 -10.85 -8.85 -19.82
C ALA A 460 -11.12 -8.98 -21.33
N ILE A 461 -11.60 -10.15 -21.79
CA ILE A 461 -12.00 -10.37 -23.19
C ILE A 461 -13.19 -9.50 -23.56
N LEU A 462 -14.22 -9.39 -22.70
CA LEU A 462 -15.37 -8.53 -22.96
C LEU A 462 -14.97 -7.06 -23.08
N CYS A 463 -14.09 -6.58 -22.21
CA CYS A 463 -13.56 -5.22 -22.29
C CYS A 463 -12.71 -5.01 -23.55
N TYR A 464 -11.95 -6.02 -23.99
CA TYR A 464 -11.19 -5.96 -25.24
C TYR A 464 -12.09 -5.94 -26.50
N LEU A 465 -13.14 -6.75 -26.52
CA LEU A 465 -14.04 -6.87 -27.68
C LEU A 465 -15.02 -5.68 -27.81
N ALA A 466 -15.39 -5.06 -26.69
CA ALA A 466 -16.36 -3.97 -26.65
C ALA A 466 -15.90 -2.85 -25.70
N PRO A 467 -14.77 -2.18 -25.96
CA PRO A 467 -14.20 -1.19 -25.04
C PRO A 467 -15.18 -0.05 -24.71
N GLY A 468 -15.89 0.48 -25.71
CA GLY A 468 -16.87 1.55 -25.54
C GLY A 468 -18.11 1.20 -24.70
N ALA A 469 -18.33 -0.09 -24.37
CA ALA A 469 -19.41 -0.50 -23.47
C ALA A 469 -19.00 -0.39 -21.99
N PHE A 470 -17.70 -0.38 -21.69
CA PHE A 470 -17.17 -0.45 -20.32
C PHE A 470 -16.32 0.76 -19.93
N SER A 471 -15.73 1.46 -20.91
CA SER A 471 -14.87 2.61 -20.71
C SER A 471 -15.11 3.59 -21.87
N ASP A 472 -15.40 4.84 -21.56
CA ASP A 472 -15.68 5.88 -22.56
C ASP A 472 -14.68 7.03 -22.41
N PHE A 473 -13.98 7.33 -23.49
CA PHE A 473 -13.02 8.43 -23.57
C PHE A 473 -13.74 9.80 -23.59
N HIS A 474 -14.99 9.86 -24.04
CA HIS A 474 -15.72 11.11 -24.25
C HIS A 474 -16.51 11.61 -23.02
N LYS A 475 -16.49 10.88 -21.90
CA LYS A 475 -17.28 11.24 -20.70
C LYS A 475 -16.68 12.36 -19.85
N HIS A 476 -15.54 12.92 -20.23
CA HIS A 476 -14.82 13.95 -19.46
C HIS A 476 -14.53 15.19 -20.29
#